data_AF-A0A957RKX1-F1
#
_entry.id   AF-A0A957RKX1-F1
#
_cell.length_a   1.000
_cell.length_b   1.000
_cell.length_c   1.000
_cell.angle_alpha   90.00
_cell.angle_beta   90.00
_cell.angle_gamma   90.00
#
_symmetry.space_group_name_H-M   'P 1'
#
loop_
_entity.id
_entity.type
_entity.pdbx_description
1 polymer ?
#
loop_
_entity_poly.entity_id
_entity_poly.type
_entity_poly.pdbx_seq_one_letter_code
_entity_poly.pdbx_strand_id
1 'polypeptide(L)'
;MTWQQANRAYLMAALDLVKGRVLLAAGHTADLAALEAAVDAAAARLASPAALQQLCHTFRLSPFERDLLLLCAAADLDSDFIGLFAALQGGAERAFATFGLALALLPNAHWTAILPDGALRHWHFVEVAANESITRAA
;
A
#
# COMPACT_ATOMS: atom_id res chain seq x y z
N MET A 1 -3.41 14.24 23.26
CA MET A 1 -3.68 13.41 22.06
C MET A 1 -3.62 11.96 22.50
N THR A 2 -4.63 11.15 22.20
CA THR A 2 -4.61 9.72 22.57
C THR A 2 -3.70 8.94 21.62
N TRP A 3 -3.23 7.77 22.04
CA TRP A 3 -2.43 6.91 21.15
C TRP A 3 -3.20 6.53 19.88
N GLN A 4 -4.50 6.22 20.00
CA GLN A 4 -5.35 5.88 18.85
C GLN A 4 -5.42 7.00 17.80
N GLN A 5 -5.51 8.27 18.25
CA GLN A 5 -5.50 9.43 17.36
C GLN A 5 -4.14 9.58 16.65
N ALA A 6 -3.03 9.43 17.38
CA ALA A 6 -1.69 9.53 16.81
C ALA A 6 -1.40 8.35 15.83
N ASN A 7 -1.81 7.14 16.21
CA ASN A 7 -1.73 5.94 15.36
C ASN A 7 -2.50 6.11 14.06
N ARG A 8 -3.74 6.62 14.12
CA ARG A 8 -4.53 6.91 12.93
C ARG A 8 -3.86 7.98 12.06
N ALA A 9 -3.35 9.06 12.66
CA ALA A 9 -2.65 10.11 11.92
C ALA A 9 -1.41 9.56 11.19
N TYR A 10 -0.63 8.70 11.84
CA TYR A 10 0.50 8.02 11.21
C TYR A 10 0.08 7.11 10.06
N LEU A 11 -0.98 6.31 10.23
CA LEU A 11 -1.49 5.44 9.17
C LEU A 11 -1.95 6.24 7.95
N MET A 12 -2.68 7.34 8.15
CA MET A 12 -3.14 8.19 7.06
C MET A 12 -1.97 8.89 6.36
N ALA A 13 -0.98 9.40 7.08
CA ALA A 13 0.21 9.98 6.46
C ALA A 13 0.98 8.94 5.61
N ALA A 14 1.08 7.69 6.08
CA ALA A 14 1.71 6.61 5.31
C ALA A 14 0.89 6.27 4.05
N LEU A 15 -0.45 6.27 4.15
CA LEU A 15 -1.34 6.07 3.00
C LEU A 15 -1.23 7.22 1.99
N ASP A 16 -1.16 8.47 2.44
CA ASP A 16 -0.98 9.65 1.59
C ASP A 16 0.36 9.60 0.82
N LEU A 17 1.42 9.11 1.45
CA LEU A 17 2.69 8.89 0.76
C LEU A 17 2.56 7.84 -0.36
N VAL A 18 1.84 6.74 -0.13
CA VAL A 18 1.53 5.75 -1.17
C VAL A 18 0.68 6.39 -2.27
N LYS A 19 -0.33 7.18 -1.92
CA LYS A 19 -1.17 7.92 -2.88
C LYS A 19 -0.36 8.87 -3.74
N GLY A 20 0.61 9.58 -3.16
CA GLY A 20 1.53 10.45 -3.88
C GLY A 20 2.31 9.72 -4.98
N ARG A 21 2.75 8.49 -4.71
CA ARG A 21 3.44 7.65 -5.73
C ARG A 21 2.50 7.22 -6.85
N VAL A 22 1.27 6.83 -6.50
CA VAL A 22 0.23 6.49 -7.48
C VAL A 22 -0.10 7.71 -8.36
N LEU A 23 -0.25 8.89 -7.76
CA LEU A 23 -0.52 10.15 -8.46
C LEU A 23 0.59 10.48 -9.48
N LEU A 24 1.86 10.39 -9.08
CA LEU A 24 2.99 10.63 -9.97
C LEU A 24 3.00 9.70 -11.18
N ALA A 25 2.74 8.42 -10.97
CA ALA A 25 2.65 7.48 -12.08
C ALA A 25 1.45 7.73 -12.99
N ALA A 26 0.38 8.30 -12.45
CA ALA A 26 -0.78 8.72 -13.22
C ALA A 26 -0.56 10.07 -13.94
N GLY A 27 0.66 10.63 -13.92
CA GLY A 27 1.01 11.90 -14.55
C GLY A 27 0.58 13.15 -13.78
N HIS A 28 0.15 12.99 -12.53
CA HIS A 28 -0.19 14.12 -11.65
C HIS A 28 1.05 14.57 -10.87
N THR A 29 0.98 15.75 -10.24
CA THR A 29 2.04 16.25 -9.36
C THR A 29 1.82 15.77 -7.92
N ALA A 30 2.89 15.33 -7.27
CA ALA A 30 2.91 15.10 -5.84
C ALA A 30 4.30 15.42 -5.28
N ASP A 31 4.35 16.03 -4.10
CA ASP A 31 5.61 16.30 -3.40
C ASP A 31 5.90 15.16 -2.42
N LEU A 32 6.66 14.17 -2.89
CA LEU A 32 7.01 13.01 -2.05
C LEU A 32 7.85 13.40 -0.84
N ALA A 33 8.70 14.42 -0.95
CA ALA A 33 9.54 14.86 0.16
C ALA A 33 8.68 15.47 1.27
N ALA A 34 7.67 16.28 0.92
CA ALA A 34 6.71 16.80 1.88
C ALA A 34 5.87 15.69 2.53
N LEU A 35 5.46 14.69 1.76
CA LEU A 35 4.71 13.54 2.27
C LEU A 35 5.55 12.67 3.21
N GLU A 36 6.82 12.41 2.88
CA GLU A 36 7.77 11.72 3.77
C GLU A 36 7.98 12.49 5.07
N ALA A 37 8.17 13.82 5.00
CA ALA A 37 8.27 14.66 6.18
C ALA A 37 6.99 14.65 7.04
N ALA A 38 5.81 14.53 6.42
CA ALA A 38 4.54 14.41 7.13
C ALA A 38 4.43 13.06 7.86
N VAL A 39 4.91 11.97 7.28
CA VAL A 39 5.01 10.65 7.94
C VAL A 39 5.91 10.74 9.16
N ASP A 40 7.09 11.34 9.03
CA ASP A 40 8.04 11.51 10.14
C ASP A 40 7.46 12.39 11.25
N ALA A 41 6.80 13.49 10.88
CA ALA A 41 6.12 14.37 11.83
C ALA A 41 4.98 13.64 12.57
N ALA A 42 4.22 12.79 11.89
CA ALA A 42 3.19 11.97 12.52
C ALA A 42 3.80 10.92 13.44
N ALA A 43 4.91 10.30 13.04
CA ALA A 43 5.64 9.33 13.84
C ALA A 43 6.17 9.95 15.15
N ALA A 44 6.69 11.17 15.11
CA ALA A 44 7.22 11.88 16.28
C ALA A 44 6.16 12.18 17.35
N ARG A 45 4.86 12.10 17.02
CA ARG A 45 3.74 12.33 17.96
C ARG A 45 3.29 11.05 18.67
N LEU A 46 3.81 9.89 18.27
CA LEU A 46 3.45 8.61 18.86
C LEU A 46 4.12 8.44 20.22
N ALA A 47 3.32 8.17 21.25
CA ALA A 47 3.83 7.83 22.59
C ALA A 47 4.40 6.39 22.66
N SER A 48 4.05 5.55 21.71
CA SER A 48 4.53 4.17 21.54
C SER A 48 4.36 3.77 20.07
N PRO A 49 5.08 2.74 19.57
CA PRO A 49 5.05 2.37 18.15
C PRO A 49 3.63 2.23 17.60
N ALA A 50 3.40 2.74 16.38
CA ALA A 50 2.13 2.57 15.69
C ALA A 50 1.84 1.09 15.41
N ALA A 51 0.57 0.73 15.29
CA ALA A 51 0.15 -0.63 14.98
C ALA A 51 0.79 -1.15 13.68
N LEU A 52 0.91 -0.29 12.66
CA LEU A 52 1.59 -0.63 11.41
C LEU A 52 3.08 -0.95 11.63
N GLN A 53 3.77 -0.17 12.48
CA GLN A 53 5.17 -0.41 12.83
C GLN A 53 5.34 -1.73 13.60
N GLN A 54 4.44 -2.01 14.55
CA GLN A 54 4.41 -3.26 15.31
C GLN A 54 4.17 -4.47 14.40
N LEU A 55 3.24 -4.35 13.44
CA LEU A 55 2.98 -5.37 12.44
C LEU A 55 4.24 -5.64 11.59
N CYS A 56 4.86 -4.59 11.04
CA CYS A 56 6.09 -4.74 10.25
C CYS A 56 7.22 -5.39 11.06
N HIS A 57 7.39 -4.99 12.32
CA HIS A 57 8.42 -5.58 13.19
C HIS A 57 8.15 -7.05 13.49
N THR A 58 6.91 -7.39 13.87
CA THR A 58 6.51 -8.75 14.28
C THR A 58 6.64 -9.74 13.12
N PHE A 59 6.22 -9.34 11.92
CA PHE A 59 6.24 -10.20 10.73
C PHE A 59 7.48 -10.00 9.87
N ARG A 60 8.44 -9.17 10.32
CA ARG A 60 9.68 -8.81 9.61
C ARG A 60 9.44 -8.33 8.19
N LEU A 61 8.40 -7.51 7.99
CA LEU A 61 8.07 -6.96 6.69
C LEU A 61 9.10 -5.91 6.29
N SER A 62 9.54 -5.98 5.03
CA SER A 62 10.37 -4.96 4.41
C SER A 62 9.59 -3.65 4.20
N PRO A 63 10.26 -2.50 3.95
CA PRO A 63 9.57 -1.26 3.57
C PRO A 63 8.69 -1.43 2.33
N PHE A 64 9.13 -2.25 1.36
CA PHE A 64 8.32 -2.56 0.17
C PHE A 64 7.08 -3.37 0.54
N GLU A 65 7.20 -4.41 1.40
CA GLU A 65 6.06 -5.22 1.83
C GLU A 65 5.03 -4.41 2.64
N ARG A 66 5.49 -3.49 3.49
CA ARG A 66 4.62 -2.53 4.19
C ARG A 66 3.83 -1.69 3.20
N ASP A 67 4.50 -1.10 2.22
CA ASP A 67 3.85 -0.20 1.26
C ASP A 67 2.94 -0.96 0.29
N LEU A 68 3.28 -2.21 -0.05
CA LEU A 68 2.41 -3.11 -0.79
C LEU A 68 1.13 -3.44 0.00
N LEU A 69 1.25 -3.74 1.29
CA LEU A 69 0.10 -3.97 2.16
C LEU A 69 -0.82 -2.73 2.20
N LEU A 70 -0.23 -1.53 2.34
CA LEU A 70 -0.99 -0.28 2.30
C LEU A 70 -1.66 -0.04 0.93
N LEU A 71 -0.96 -0.31 -0.18
CA LEU A 71 -1.51 -0.19 -1.53
C LEU A 71 -2.72 -1.13 -1.73
N CYS A 72 -2.64 -2.36 -1.23
CA CYS A 72 -3.75 -3.32 -1.28
C CYS A 72 -4.96 -2.87 -0.46
N ALA A 73 -4.74 -2.30 0.73
CA ALA A 73 -5.81 -1.76 1.58
C ALA A 73 -6.31 -0.38 1.14
N ALA A 74 -5.67 0.26 0.16
CA ALA A 74 -5.87 1.67 -0.10
C ALA A 74 -7.29 2.02 -0.55
N ALA A 75 -7.91 1.21 -1.42
CA ALA A 75 -9.26 1.45 -1.91
C ALA A 75 -10.34 1.33 -0.81
N ASP A 76 -10.08 0.53 0.24
CA ASP A 76 -10.98 0.38 1.39
C ASP A 76 -10.83 1.53 2.40
N LEU A 77 -9.65 2.16 2.44
CA LEU A 77 -9.33 3.27 3.35
C LEU A 77 -9.59 4.64 2.74
N ASP A 78 -9.44 4.77 1.42
CA ASP A 78 -9.61 5.99 0.64
C ASP A 78 -10.13 5.64 -0.77
N SER A 79 -11.39 6.00 -1.04
CA SER A 79 -12.06 5.71 -2.31
C SER A 79 -11.42 6.36 -3.53
N ASP A 80 -10.59 7.39 -3.37
CA ASP A 80 -9.91 8.05 -4.48
C ASP A 80 -8.95 7.09 -5.22
N PHE A 81 -8.45 6.06 -4.54
CA PHE A 81 -7.59 5.05 -5.16
C PHE A 81 -8.29 4.25 -6.25
N ILE A 82 -9.62 4.08 -6.19
CA ILE A 82 -10.40 3.35 -7.22
C ILE A 82 -10.21 4.02 -8.58
N GLY A 83 -10.38 5.35 -8.63
CA GLY A 83 -10.21 6.14 -9.85
C GLY A 83 -8.75 6.12 -10.35
N LEU A 84 -7.79 6.22 -9.43
CA LEU A 84 -6.37 6.20 -9.77
C LEU A 84 -5.93 4.84 -10.32
N PHE A 85 -6.37 3.73 -9.73
CA PHE A 85 -6.10 2.39 -10.22
C PHE A 85 -6.71 2.15 -11.60
N ALA A 86 -7.96 2.59 -11.80
CA ALA A 86 -8.62 2.50 -13.09
C ALA A 86 -7.86 3.28 -14.18
N ALA A 87 -7.39 4.49 -13.85
CA ALA A 87 -6.61 5.33 -14.77
C ALA A 87 -5.27 4.68 -15.15
N LEU A 88 -4.56 4.10 -14.17
CA LEU A 88 -3.27 3.45 -14.39
C LEU A 88 -3.36 2.10 -15.12
N GLN A 89 -4.46 1.37 -14.96
CA GLN A 89 -4.59 0.00 -15.45
C GLN A 89 -5.54 -0.16 -16.65
N GLY A 90 -6.07 0.94 -17.17
CA GLY A 90 -6.80 0.99 -18.43
C GLY A 90 -8.30 0.69 -18.33
N GLY A 91 -8.93 0.97 -17.18
CA GLY A 91 -10.39 0.88 -17.04
C GLY A 91 -10.89 0.55 -15.63
N ALA A 92 -12.19 0.79 -15.39
CA ALA A 92 -12.84 0.59 -14.10
C ALA A 92 -12.86 -0.88 -13.62
N GLU A 93 -12.86 -1.83 -14.55
CA GLU A 93 -12.74 -3.28 -14.28
C GLU A 93 -11.41 -3.66 -13.59
N ARG A 94 -10.44 -2.74 -13.54
CA ARG A 94 -9.12 -2.93 -12.92
C ARG A 94 -8.84 -1.88 -11.84
N ALA A 95 -9.87 -1.46 -11.11
CA ALA A 95 -9.76 -0.50 -10.03
C ALA A 95 -9.25 -1.11 -8.70
N PHE A 96 -8.25 -1.99 -8.77
CA PHE A 96 -7.66 -2.68 -7.61
C PHE A 96 -6.14 -2.76 -7.72
N ALA A 97 -5.46 -2.87 -6.58
CA ALA A 97 -4.01 -3.02 -6.56
C ALA A 97 -3.58 -4.36 -7.18
N THR A 98 -2.52 -4.33 -8.00
CA THR A 98 -1.88 -5.53 -8.56
C THR A 98 -0.41 -5.57 -8.19
N PHE A 99 0.20 -6.76 -8.17
CA PHE A 99 1.65 -6.87 -7.96
C PHE A 99 2.45 -6.15 -9.05
N GLY A 100 1.99 -6.16 -10.30
CA GLY A 100 2.61 -5.40 -11.37
C GLY A 100 2.62 -3.90 -11.09
N LEU A 101 1.49 -3.37 -10.60
CA LEU A 101 1.40 -1.99 -10.16
C LEU A 101 2.35 -1.70 -9.00
N ALA A 102 2.34 -2.53 -7.95
CA ALA A 102 3.21 -2.35 -6.79
C ALA A 102 4.70 -2.35 -7.16
N LEU A 103 5.15 -3.27 -8.01
CA LEU A 103 6.52 -3.36 -8.48
C LEU A 103 6.94 -2.14 -9.31
N ALA A 104 6.00 -1.51 -10.03
CA ALA A 104 6.27 -0.31 -10.83
C ALA A 104 6.29 0.98 -9.99
N LEU A 105 5.48 1.06 -8.94
CA LEU A 105 5.25 2.29 -8.17
C LEU A 105 6.09 2.43 -6.91
N LEU A 106 6.34 1.31 -6.21
CA LEU A 106 6.88 1.35 -4.86
C LEU A 106 8.41 1.25 -4.85
N PRO A 107 9.10 2.00 -3.98
CA PRO A 107 10.56 1.95 -3.89
C PRO A 107 11.03 0.62 -3.31
N ASN A 108 12.28 0.27 -3.61
CA ASN A 108 12.93 -0.96 -3.12
C ASN A 108 12.15 -2.24 -3.47
N ALA A 109 11.44 -2.24 -4.60
CA ALA A 109 10.69 -3.38 -5.08
C ALA A 109 11.59 -4.61 -5.24
N HIS A 110 11.13 -5.74 -4.70
CA HIS A 110 11.82 -7.02 -4.82
C HIS A 110 10.82 -8.14 -5.06
N TRP A 111 11.14 -9.02 -6.02
CA TRP A 111 10.27 -10.12 -6.44
C TRP A 111 9.93 -11.10 -5.32
N THR A 112 10.81 -11.25 -4.32
CA THR A 112 10.61 -12.18 -3.21
C THR A 112 9.39 -11.85 -2.35
N ALA A 113 8.95 -10.60 -2.30
CA ALA A 113 7.77 -10.18 -1.52
C ALA A 113 6.45 -10.70 -2.08
N ILE A 114 6.38 -11.01 -3.38
CA ILE A 114 5.14 -11.42 -4.05
C ILE A 114 5.07 -12.94 -4.30
N LEU A 115 6.15 -13.65 -4.00
CA LEU A 115 6.17 -15.12 -4.05
C LEU A 115 5.18 -15.70 -3.04
N PRO A 116 4.63 -16.90 -3.29
CA PRO A 116 3.72 -17.57 -2.34
C PRO A 116 4.28 -17.67 -0.91
N ASP A 117 5.58 -17.91 -0.78
CA ASP A 117 6.28 -18.02 0.50
C ASP A 117 6.77 -16.65 1.05
N GLY A 118 6.52 -15.56 0.33
CA GLY A 118 6.81 -14.19 0.81
C GLY A 118 5.94 -13.86 2.03
N ALA A 119 6.43 -12.99 2.92
CA ALA A 119 5.81 -12.79 4.24
C ALA A 119 4.33 -12.39 4.14
N LEU A 120 3.98 -11.51 3.20
CA LEU A 120 2.59 -11.06 3.01
C LEU A 120 1.63 -12.20 2.64
N ARG A 121 2.07 -13.16 1.81
CA ARG A 121 1.24 -14.27 1.35
C ARG A 121 1.27 -15.44 2.33
N HIS A 122 2.42 -15.72 2.94
CA HIS A 122 2.56 -16.73 3.99
C HIS A 122 1.62 -16.46 5.17
N TRP A 123 1.48 -15.18 5.57
CA TRP A 123 0.60 -14.76 6.66
C TRP A 123 -0.81 -14.35 6.21
N HIS A 124 -1.17 -14.54 4.94
CA HIS A 124 -2.48 -14.16 4.38
C HIS A 124 -2.86 -12.67 4.57
N PHE A 125 -1.87 -11.77 4.62
CA PHE A 125 -2.14 -10.32 4.62
C PHE A 125 -2.59 -9.83 3.24
N VAL A 126 -2.12 -10.49 2.18
CA VAL A 126 -2.53 -10.21 0.80
C VAL A 126 -2.84 -11.53 0.11
N GLU A 127 -4.00 -11.58 -0.53
CA GLU A 127 -4.43 -12.73 -1.33
C GLU A 127 -4.57 -12.34 -2.79
N VAL A 128 -4.19 -13.25 -3.68
CA VAL A 128 -4.39 -13.08 -5.12
C VAL A 128 -5.82 -13.52 -5.42
N ALA A 129 -6.66 -12.61 -5.89
CA ALA A 129 -8.00 -12.94 -6.33
C ALA A 129 -7.94 -14.05 -7.38
N ALA A 130 -8.77 -15.08 -7.20
CA ALA A 130 -8.88 -16.14 -8.18
C ALA A 130 -9.28 -15.53 -9.53
N ASN A 131 -8.42 -15.71 -10.52
CA ASN A 131 -8.76 -15.43 -11.91
C ASN A 131 -9.94 -16.32 -12.31
N GLU A 132 -10.98 -15.73 -12.91
CA GLU A 132 -12.06 -16.50 -13.52
C GLU A 132 -11.43 -17.53 -14.48
N SER A 133 -11.67 -18.80 -14.18
CA SER A 133 -10.91 -19.99 -14.56
C SER A 133 -10.18 -19.99 -15.92
N ILE A 134 -8.94 -20.50 -15.92
CA ILE A 134 -8.19 -20.93 -17.12
C ILE A 134 -8.95 -22.04 -17.89
N THR A 135 -9.90 -22.73 -17.24
CA THR A 135 -10.71 -23.82 -17.83
C THR A 135 -12.10 -23.41 -18.29
N ARG A 136 -12.40 -22.11 -18.40
CA ARG A 136 -13.73 -21.67 -18.84
C ARG A 136 -13.88 -21.93 -20.34
N ALA A 137 -14.39 -23.10 -20.71
CA ALA A 137 -14.92 -23.36 -22.04
C ALA A 137 -16.24 -22.58 -22.20
N ALA A 138 -16.34 -21.83 -23.31
CA ALA A 138 -17.57 -21.18 -23.75
C ALA A 138 -18.62 -22.21 -24.20
#